data_AF-A0A849M571-F1
#
_entry.id   AF-A0A849M571-F1
#
_cell.length_a   1.000
_cell.length_b   1.000
_cell.length_c   1.000
_cell.angle_alpha   90.00
_cell.angle_beta   90.00
_cell.angle_gamma   90.00
#
_symmetry.space_group_name_H-M   'P 1'
#
loop_
_entity.id
_entity.type
_entity.pdbx_description
1 polymer ?
#
loop_
_entity_poly.entity_id
_entity_poly.type
_entity_poly.pdbx_seq_one_letter_code
_entity_poly.pdbx_strand_id
1 'polypeptide(L)'
;MKKLTKRQQQRIDYFVREKHSRKEKNELIHNRELPKFVEKHLPLVRRLCRNIDQLLIVGSFVSPPLKPGLIDRLLVMAEIEEIDAVICLNKADLVEDATEIEEMVGVYEKIGYTVLVTSAKTGLGISALEKLVRNKKSALAGHSGVGKSSLLNAIEPNLEIDVGDISDYSNKGTHTTTQVTKFKLDDNTELVDLPGMKKVDFIDIHKDEARFYFSEFNDFAEECKFNDCLHLTEHKCAVKNAVESGEIAEMRYKSYLTFVESLG
;
A
#
# COMPACT_ATOMS: atom_id res chain seq x y z
N MET A 1 -7.78 -11.99 21.42
CA MET A 1 -6.42 -12.54 21.19
C MET A 1 -5.66 -12.57 22.50
N LYS A 2 -4.89 -13.63 22.81
CA LYS A 2 -4.02 -13.66 24.00
C LYS A 2 -2.91 -12.61 23.82
N LYS A 3 -2.71 -11.73 24.80
CA LYS A 3 -1.59 -10.78 24.80
C LYS A 3 -0.28 -11.55 24.68
N LEU A 4 0.60 -11.10 23.77
CA LEU A 4 1.94 -11.64 23.65
C LEU A 4 2.71 -11.44 24.95
N THR A 5 3.54 -12.40 25.30
CA THR A 5 4.48 -12.24 26.41
C THR A 5 5.60 -11.27 26.02
N LYS A 6 6.19 -10.55 26.98
CA LYS A 6 7.36 -9.68 26.73
C LYS A 6 8.49 -10.38 25.94
N ARG A 7 8.68 -11.68 26.18
CA ARG A 7 9.69 -12.51 25.50
C ARG A 7 9.34 -12.82 24.05
N GLN A 8 8.04 -12.88 23.72
CA GLN A 8 7.58 -13.04 22.33
C GLN A 8 7.67 -11.72 21.58
N GLN A 9 7.30 -10.61 22.20
CA GLN A 9 7.46 -9.27 21.65
C GLN A 9 8.93 -9.00 21.33
N GLN A 10 9.84 -9.24 22.30
CA GLN A 10 11.29 -9.10 22.12
C GLN A 10 11.86 -9.96 21.00
N ARG A 11 11.31 -11.16 20.76
CA ARG A 11 11.75 -12.01 19.65
C ARG A 11 11.27 -11.49 18.30
N ILE A 12 10.05 -10.97 18.23
CA ILE A 12 9.52 -10.33 17.02
C ILE A 12 10.33 -9.07 16.72
N ASP A 13 10.56 -8.23 17.73
CA ASP A 13 11.40 -7.03 17.63
C ASP A 13 12.83 -7.39 17.21
N TYR A 14 13.42 -8.46 17.75
CA TYR A 14 14.74 -8.96 17.34
C TYR A 14 14.79 -9.36 15.85
N PHE A 15 13.78 -10.09 15.35
CA PHE A 15 13.74 -10.50 13.93
C PHE A 15 13.38 -9.37 12.96
N VAL A 16 12.59 -8.38 13.40
CA VAL A 16 12.08 -7.30 12.54
C VAL A 16 12.98 -6.05 12.59
N ARG A 17 13.55 -5.71 13.76
CA ARG A 17 14.25 -4.45 14.05
C ARG A 17 15.78 -4.56 14.17
N GLU A 18 16.42 -5.72 14.37
CA GLU A 18 17.90 -5.78 14.33
C GLU A 18 18.46 -5.71 12.90
N LYS A 19 19.74 -5.28 12.82
CA LYS A 19 20.57 -4.90 11.65
C LYS A 19 20.76 -6.01 10.60
N HIS A 20 19.68 -6.59 10.09
CA HIS A 20 19.71 -7.36 8.86
C HIS A 20 19.50 -6.40 7.69
N SER A 21 20.41 -6.43 6.73
CA SER A 21 20.24 -5.77 5.44
C SER A 21 18.97 -6.27 4.73
N ARG A 22 18.46 -5.48 3.78
CA ARG A 22 17.28 -5.81 2.94
C ARG A 22 17.35 -7.24 2.39
N LYS A 23 18.55 -7.69 2.00
CA LYS A 23 18.80 -9.02 1.46
C LYS A 23 18.65 -10.13 2.51
N GLU A 24 19.18 -9.93 3.72
CA GLU A 24 19.17 -10.93 4.79
C GLU A 24 17.76 -11.15 5.36
N LYS A 25 16.96 -10.09 5.52
CA LYS A 25 15.55 -10.23 5.93
C LYS A 25 14.75 -11.03 4.89
N ASN A 26 14.98 -10.76 3.60
CA ASN A 26 14.35 -11.48 2.51
C ASN A 26 14.77 -12.96 2.46
N GLU A 27 16.05 -13.27 2.72
CA GLU A 27 16.56 -14.66 2.77
C GLU A 27 15.97 -15.47 3.94
N LEU A 28 15.88 -14.90 5.15
CA LEU A 28 15.27 -15.56 6.31
C LEU A 28 13.79 -15.88 6.10
N ILE A 29 13.06 -14.95 5.50
CA ILE A 29 11.67 -15.17 5.08
C ILE A 29 11.65 -16.27 4.02
N HIS A 30 12.46 -16.16 2.97
CA HIS A 30 12.51 -17.11 1.85
C HIS A 30 12.75 -18.55 2.30
N ASN A 31 13.66 -18.80 3.23
CA ASN A 31 14.09 -20.14 3.63
C ASN A 31 13.15 -20.84 4.64
N ARG A 32 12.04 -20.19 5.05
CA ARG A 32 11.08 -20.73 6.06
C ARG A 32 11.72 -21.01 7.42
N GLU A 33 12.70 -20.21 7.78
CA GLU A 33 13.40 -20.33 9.07
C GLU A 33 12.69 -19.57 10.20
N LEU A 34 11.58 -18.89 9.88
CA LEU A 34 10.76 -18.17 10.87
C LEU A 34 9.77 -19.10 11.58
N PRO A 35 9.71 -19.10 12.92
CA PRO A 35 8.67 -19.80 13.65
C PRO A 35 7.27 -19.31 13.23
N LYS A 36 6.30 -20.22 13.08
CA LYS A 36 4.90 -19.90 12.66
C LYS A 36 4.21 -18.81 13.49
N PHE A 37 4.62 -18.57 14.73
CA PHE A 37 4.08 -17.47 15.52
C PHE A 37 4.61 -16.11 15.04
N VAL A 38 5.86 -16.03 14.56
CA VAL A 38 6.47 -14.84 13.98
C VAL A 38 5.83 -14.52 12.61
N GLU A 39 5.52 -15.53 11.80
CA GLU A 39 4.82 -15.34 10.51
C GLU A 39 3.49 -14.60 10.64
N LYS A 40 2.79 -14.76 11.78
CA LYS A 40 1.52 -14.05 12.04
C LYS A 40 1.70 -12.56 12.33
N HIS A 41 2.90 -12.16 12.73
CA HIS A 41 3.30 -10.78 13.01
C HIS A 41 4.12 -10.16 11.87
N LEU A 42 4.35 -10.90 10.77
CA LEU A 42 4.90 -10.29 9.57
C LEU A 42 3.89 -9.30 8.97
N PRO A 43 4.40 -8.20 8.39
CA PRO A 43 3.59 -7.32 7.57
C PRO A 43 2.80 -8.07 6.49
N LEU A 44 1.65 -7.51 6.11
CA LEU A 44 0.60 -8.24 5.41
C LEU A 44 1.03 -8.72 4.02
N VAL A 45 1.74 -7.91 3.24
CA VAL A 45 2.18 -8.31 1.90
C VAL A 45 3.21 -9.44 2.00
N ARG A 46 4.24 -9.30 2.82
CA ARG A 46 5.27 -10.34 3.06
C ARG A 46 4.69 -11.65 3.60
N ARG A 47 3.61 -11.59 4.37
CA ARG A 47 2.88 -12.78 4.84
C ARG A 47 2.12 -13.48 3.72
N LEU A 48 1.51 -12.72 2.82
CA LEU A 48 0.70 -13.24 1.72
C LEU A 48 1.57 -13.67 0.52
N CYS A 49 2.68 -12.97 0.27
CA CYS A 49 3.52 -13.10 -0.91
C CYS A 49 4.98 -12.84 -0.58
N ARG A 50 5.88 -13.72 -1.01
CA ARG A 50 7.33 -13.56 -0.81
C ARG A 50 7.97 -12.94 -2.04
N ASN A 51 9.03 -12.16 -1.83
CA ASN A 51 9.85 -11.54 -2.87
C ASN A 51 9.03 -10.67 -3.85
N ILE A 52 8.15 -9.82 -3.32
CA ILE A 52 7.48 -8.79 -4.11
C ILE A 52 8.46 -7.64 -4.32
N ASP A 53 8.62 -7.22 -5.58
CA ASP A 53 9.46 -6.09 -5.95
C ASP A 53 8.70 -4.77 -5.79
N GLN A 54 7.40 -4.77 -6.12
CA GLN A 54 6.56 -3.57 -6.04
C GLN A 54 5.11 -3.86 -5.66
N LEU A 55 4.48 -2.90 -4.98
CA LEU A 55 3.06 -2.87 -4.67
C LEU A 55 2.35 -1.92 -5.64
N LEU A 56 1.48 -2.47 -6.48
CA LEU A 56 0.57 -1.73 -7.34
C LEU A 56 -0.72 -1.43 -6.58
N ILE A 57 -0.88 -0.18 -6.17
CA ILE A 57 -2.06 0.30 -5.45
C ILE A 57 -3.10 0.75 -6.46
N VAL A 58 -4.11 -0.09 -6.69
CA VAL A 58 -5.17 0.13 -7.67
C VAL A 58 -6.35 0.87 -7.05
N GLY A 59 -6.57 2.10 -7.50
CA GLY A 59 -7.75 2.90 -7.22
C GLY A 59 -8.65 3.03 -8.45
N SER A 60 -9.85 3.59 -8.27
CA SER A 60 -10.68 4.06 -9.37
C SER A 60 -11.20 5.44 -9.06
N PHE A 61 -11.32 6.30 -10.07
CA PHE A 61 -11.83 7.66 -9.88
C PHE A 61 -13.32 7.66 -9.50
N VAL A 62 -14.13 6.89 -10.24
CA VAL A 62 -15.59 7.05 -10.20
C VAL A 62 -16.33 5.92 -9.49
N SER A 63 -16.06 4.65 -9.82
CA SER A 63 -16.86 3.53 -9.32
C SER A 63 -16.00 2.32 -8.94
N PRO A 64 -15.76 2.06 -7.63
CA PRO A 64 -16.10 2.93 -6.50
C PRO A 64 -15.32 4.26 -6.54
N PRO A 65 -15.82 5.33 -5.88
CA PRO A 65 -15.09 6.58 -5.77
C PRO A 65 -13.74 6.37 -5.11
N LEU A 66 -12.77 7.19 -5.50
CA LEU A 66 -11.43 7.14 -4.94
C LEU A 66 -11.47 7.36 -3.43
N LYS A 67 -10.71 6.55 -2.69
CA LYS A 67 -10.55 6.69 -1.24
C LYS A 67 -9.07 6.92 -0.93
N PRO A 68 -8.63 8.19 -0.87
CA PRO A 68 -7.23 8.51 -0.59
C PRO A 68 -6.70 7.86 0.67
N GLY A 69 -7.50 7.82 1.75
CA GLY A 69 -7.10 7.17 2.99
C GLY A 69 -6.78 5.66 2.85
N LEU A 70 -7.33 4.94 1.86
CA LEU A 70 -6.85 3.57 1.60
C LEU A 70 -5.49 3.60 0.89
N ILE A 71 -5.34 4.43 -0.14
CA ILE A 71 -4.07 4.58 -0.86
C ILE A 71 -2.97 4.88 0.13
N ASP A 72 -3.18 5.88 0.98
CA ASP A 72 -2.21 6.34 1.97
C ASP A 72 -1.84 5.23 2.96
N ARG A 73 -2.80 4.40 3.39
CA ARG A 73 -2.50 3.22 4.22
C ARG A 73 -1.72 2.16 3.47
N LEU A 74 -1.99 1.94 2.19
CA LEU A 74 -1.22 0.98 1.39
C LEU A 74 0.19 1.50 1.11
N LEU A 75 0.38 2.82 0.97
CA LEU A 75 1.70 3.47 0.88
C LEU A 75 2.45 3.30 2.19
N VAL A 76 1.84 3.60 3.34
CA VAL A 76 2.42 3.36 4.67
C VAL A 76 2.83 1.89 4.81
N MET A 77 1.98 0.95 4.39
CA MET A 77 2.31 -0.48 4.39
C MET A 77 3.52 -0.78 3.50
N ALA A 78 3.60 -0.20 2.31
CA ALA A 78 4.75 -0.37 1.42
C ALA A 78 6.05 0.18 2.04
N GLU A 79 6.00 1.34 2.71
CA GLU A 79 7.12 1.92 3.46
C GLU A 79 7.60 1.02 4.60
N ILE A 80 6.68 0.53 5.44
CA ILE A 80 7.00 -0.43 6.52
C ILE A 80 7.62 -1.71 5.96
N GLU A 81 7.12 -2.15 4.81
CA GLU A 81 7.58 -3.36 4.15
C GLU A 81 8.79 -3.14 3.24
N GLU A 82 9.30 -1.91 3.12
CA GLU A 82 10.41 -1.53 2.22
C GLU A 82 10.18 -2.06 0.79
N ILE A 83 8.94 -1.94 0.30
CA ILE A 83 8.49 -2.34 -1.04
C ILE A 83 8.21 -1.07 -1.84
N ASP A 84 8.67 -1.01 -3.09
CA ASP A 84 8.40 0.13 -3.96
C ASP A 84 6.89 0.21 -4.25
N ALA A 85 6.28 1.38 -4.07
CA ALA A 85 4.85 1.57 -4.32
C ALA A 85 4.59 2.35 -5.61
N VAL A 86 3.61 1.89 -6.38
CA VAL A 86 3.11 2.57 -7.58
C VAL A 86 1.60 2.68 -7.48
N ILE A 87 1.07 3.87 -7.72
CA ILE A 87 -0.37 4.13 -7.69
C ILE A 87 -0.92 3.98 -9.10
N CYS A 88 -1.95 3.17 -9.27
CA CYS A 88 -2.64 2.95 -10.55
C CYS A 88 -4.09 3.40 -10.40
N LEU A 89 -4.43 4.56 -10.96
CA LEU A 89 -5.77 5.14 -10.91
C LEU A 89 -6.55 4.75 -12.17
N ASN A 90 -7.42 3.77 -12.02
CA ASN A 90 -8.17 3.17 -13.13
C ASN A 90 -9.53 3.85 -13.37
N LYS A 91 -10.17 3.47 -14.47
CA LYS A 91 -11.48 3.98 -14.92
C LYS A 91 -11.47 5.48 -15.20
N ALA A 92 -10.35 5.98 -15.72
CA ALA A 92 -10.21 7.37 -16.16
C ALA A 92 -11.22 7.73 -17.27
N ASP A 93 -11.73 6.74 -18.01
CA ASP A 93 -12.79 6.92 -19.02
C ASP A 93 -14.15 7.37 -18.44
N LEU A 94 -14.33 7.30 -17.11
CA LEU A 94 -15.55 7.72 -16.44
C LEU A 94 -15.45 9.15 -15.87
N VAL A 95 -14.26 9.76 -15.89
CA VAL A 95 -14.04 11.09 -15.33
C VAL A 95 -14.45 12.13 -16.36
N GLU A 96 -15.34 13.05 -15.98
CA GLU A 96 -15.82 14.12 -16.86
C GLU A 96 -14.87 15.31 -16.89
N ASP A 97 -14.28 15.65 -15.74
CA ASP A 97 -13.35 16.77 -15.58
C ASP A 97 -11.91 16.28 -15.44
N ALA A 98 -11.08 16.56 -16.46
CA ALA A 98 -9.67 16.17 -16.47
C ALA A 98 -8.87 16.80 -15.32
N THR A 99 -9.30 17.94 -14.78
CA THR A 99 -8.62 18.61 -13.67
C THR A 99 -8.63 17.74 -12.40
N GLU A 100 -9.68 16.94 -12.16
CA GLU A 100 -9.73 16.00 -11.03
C GLU A 100 -8.62 14.95 -11.11
N ILE A 101 -8.27 14.52 -12.33
CA ILE A 101 -7.17 13.57 -12.55
C ILE A 101 -5.84 14.26 -12.25
N GLU A 102 -5.62 15.45 -12.81
CA GLU A 102 -4.38 16.21 -12.66
C GLU A 102 -4.10 16.57 -11.20
N GLU A 103 -5.11 17.03 -10.46
CA GLU A 103 -5.00 17.36 -9.03
C GLU A 103 -4.60 16.12 -8.21
N MET A 104 -5.30 15.00 -8.42
CA MET A 104 -5.02 13.76 -7.68
C MET A 104 -3.65 13.17 -8.02
N VAL A 105 -3.25 13.19 -9.29
CA VAL A 105 -1.92 12.75 -9.74
C VAL A 105 -0.86 13.65 -9.11
N GLY A 106 -1.02 14.97 -9.20
CA GLY A 106 -0.07 15.96 -8.71
C GLY A 106 0.21 15.84 -7.21
N VAL A 107 -0.81 15.52 -6.39
CA VAL A 107 -0.62 15.30 -4.95
C VAL A 107 0.40 14.19 -4.67
N TYR A 108 0.30 13.06 -5.37
CA TYR A 108 1.15 11.90 -5.10
C TYR A 108 2.50 11.97 -5.82
N GLU A 109 2.55 12.54 -7.02
CA GLU A 109 3.81 12.74 -7.74
C GLU A 109 4.71 13.76 -7.04
N LYS A 110 4.14 14.84 -6.46
CA LYS A 110 4.89 15.86 -5.72
C LYS A 110 5.65 15.27 -4.52
N ILE A 111 5.13 14.20 -3.93
CA ILE A 111 5.75 13.50 -2.78
C ILE A 111 6.57 12.27 -3.21
N GLY A 112 6.83 12.11 -4.51
CA GLY A 112 7.80 11.16 -5.06
C GLY A 112 7.23 9.81 -5.53
N TYR A 113 5.90 9.60 -5.48
CA TYR A 113 5.31 8.36 -5.98
C TYR A 113 5.07 8.38 -7.48
N THR A 114 5.23 7.22 -8.12
CA THR A 114 4.80 7.04 -9.51
C THR A 114 3.29 6.83 -9.56
N VAL A 115 2.60 7.62 -10.38
CA VAL A 115 1.16 7.50 -10.61
C VAL A 115 0.88 7.17 -12.07
N LEU A 116 0.12 6.11 -12.31
CA LEU A 116 -0.37 5.73 -13.63
C LEU A 116 -1.88 5.95 -13.71
N VAL A 117 -2.30 6.73 -14.69
CA VAL A 117 -3.72 6.91 -15.03
C VAL A 117 -4.08 5.88 -16.10
N THR A 118 -5.08 5.04 -15.82
CA THR A 118 -5.44 3.93 -16.71
C THR A 118 -6.94 3.85 -16.98
N SER A 119 -7.28 3.22 -18.10
CA SER A 119 -8.61 2.67 -18.33
C SER A 119 -8.47 1.30 -18.98
N ALA A 120 -8.83 0.26 -18.23
CA ALA A 120 -8.92 -1.09 -18.77
C ALA A 120 -9.95 -1.21 -19.93
N LYS A 121 -10.94 -0.30 -19.99
CA LYS A 121 -11.98 -0.30 -21.02
C LYS A 121 -11.48 0.28 -22.34
N THR A 122 -10.75 1.39 -22.30
CA THR A 122 -10.29 2.08 -23.51
C THR A 122 -8.86 1.71 -23.92
N GLY A 123 -8.11 1.05 -23.02
CA GLY A 123 -6.70 0.75 -23.20
C GLY A 123 -5.76 1.89 -22.79
N LEU A 124 -6.30 3.02 -22.30
CA LEU A 124 -5.50 4.14 -21.80
C LEU A 124 -4.54 3.67 -20.70
N GLY A 125 -3.26 4.03 -20.83
CA GLY A 125 -2.23 3.75 -19.83
C GLY A 125 -1.79 2.29 -19.72
N ILE A 126 -2.43 1.35 -20.43
CA ILE A 126 -2.15 -0.09 -20.30
C ILE A 126 -0.73 -0.43 -20.78
N SER A 127 -0.25 0.17 -21.88
CA SER A 127 1.14 -0.06 -22.33
C SER A 127 2.19 0.44 -21.32
N ALA A 128 1.91 1.55 -20.61
CA ALA A 128 2.80 2.05 -19.57
C ALA A 128 2.78 1.12 -18.34
N LEU A 129 1.60 0.64 -17.94
CA LEU A 129 1.45 -0.34 -16.87
C LEU A 129 2.16 -1.65 -17.19
N GLU A 130 2.01 -2.17 -18.41
CA GLU A 130 2.71 -3.37 -18.87
C GLU A 130 4.23 -3.21 -18.74
N LYS A 131 4.79 -2.12 -19.30
CA LYS A 131 6.23 -1.84 -19.20
C LYS A 131 6.70 -1.75 -17.75
N LEU A 132 5.88 -1.19 -16.85
CA LEU A 132 6.21 -1.03 -15.44
C LEU A 132 6.27 -2.36 -14.69
N VAL A 133 5.46 -3.35 -15.07
CA VAL A 133 5.40 -4.66 -14.40
C VAL A 133 6.34 -5.71 -14.99
N ARG A 134 6.81 -5.53 -16.23
CA ARG A 134 7.72 -6.48 -16.88
C ARG A 134 9.01 -6.68 -16.07
N ASN A 135 9.46 -7.93 -16.00
CA ASN A 135 10.64 -8.39 -15.25
C ASN A 135 10.56 -8.12 -13.74
N LYS A 136 9.34 -8.03 -13.18
CA LYS A 136 9.11 -7.83 -11.74
C LYS A 136 8.02 -8.74 -11.21
N LYS A 137 8.05 -8.95 -9.90
CA LYS A 137 6.95 -9.54 -9.10
C LYS A 137 6.13 -8.42 -8.49
N SER A 138 4.94 -8.20 -9.02
CA SER A 138 4.07 -7.07 -8.65
C SER A 138 2.84 -7.57 -7.89
N ALA A 139 2.64 -7.07 -6.68
CA ALA A 139 1.42 -7.35 -5.92
C ALA A 139 0.38 -6.25 -6.19
N LEU A 140 -0.85 -6.60 -6.53
CA LEU A 140 -1.94 -5.66 -6.72
C LEU A 140 -2.79 -5.58 -5.46
N ALA A 141 -2.99 -4.37 -4.94
CA ALA A 141 -3.82 -4.10 -3.78
C ALA A 141 -4.83 -3.00 -4.09
N GLY A 142 -6.08 -3.15 -3.63
CA GLY A 142 -7.12 -2.16 -3.86
C GLY A 142 -8.50 -2.69 -3.49
N HIS A 143 -9.48 -1.80 -3.38
CA HIS A 143 -10.87 -2.17 -3.08
C HIS A 143 -11.42 -3.17 -4.11
N SER A 144 -12.49 -3.88 -3.73
CA SER A 144 -13.30 -4.60 -4.71
C SER A 144 -13.91 -3.61 -5.71
N GLY A 145 -13.99 -3.99 -6.99
CA GLY A 145 -14.63 -3.19 -8.04
C GLY A 145 -13.77 -2.09 -8.68
N VAL A 146 -12.57 -1.77 -8.17
CA VAL A 146 -11.65 -0.77 -8.78
C VAL A 146 -11.10 -1.20 -10.15
N GLY A 147 -11.23 -2.48 -10.50
CA GLY A 147 -10.85 -3.02 -11.81
C GLY A 147 -9.48 -3.72 -11.86
N LYS A 148 -9.00 -4.28 -10.74
CA LYS A 148 -7.76 -5.09 -10.70
C LYS A 148 -7.76 -6.21 -11.76
N SER A 149 -8.80 -7.07 -11.75
CA SER A 149 -8.93 -8.18 -12.72
C SER A 149 -9.02 -7.68 -14.16
N SER A 150 -9.73 -6.57 -14.40
CA SER A 150 -9.82 -5.96 -15.72
C SER A 150 -8.46 -5.44 -16.20
N LEU A 151 -7.64 -4.87 -15.32
CA LEU A 151 -6.27 -4.47 -15.65
C LEU A 151 -5.38 -5.67 -15.93
N LEU A 152 -5.50 -6.75 -15.14
CA LEU A 152 -4.76 -8.00 -15.37
C LEU A 152 -5.06 -8.58 -16.76
N ASN A 153 -6.34 -8.69 -17.13
CA ASN A 153 -6.76 -9.12 -18.48
C ASN A 153 -6.31 -8.14 -19.57
N ALA A 154 -6.21 -6.85 -19.28
CA ALA A 154 -5.73 -5.87 -20.26
C ALA A 154 -4.21 -5.99 -20.50
N ILE A 155 -3.42 -6.36 -19.48
CA ILE A 155 -1.98 -6.61 -19.59
C ILE A 155 -1.70 -7.93 -20.28
N GLU A 156 -2.43 -8.99 -19.90
CA GLU A 156 -2.28 -10.33 -20.46
C GLU A 156 -3.66 -10.92 -20.76
N PRO A 157 -4.17 -10.74 -21.99
CA PRO A 157 -5.51 -11.21 -22.38
C PRO A 157 -5.72 -12.71 -22.24
N ASN A 158 -4.64 -13.50 -22.30
CA ASN A 158 -4.70 -14.96 -22.18
C ASN A 158 -4.94 -15.45 -20.75
N LEU A 159 -4.97 -14.57 -19.73
CA LEU A 159 -5.28 -14.97 -18.35
C LEU A 159 -6.74 -15.34 -18.14
N GLU A 160 -7.65 -14.90 -19.02
CA GLU A 160 -9.10 -15.20 -19.00
C GLU A 160 -9.73 -15.09 -17.60
N ILE A 161 -9.36 -14.07 -16.82
CA ILE A 161 -9.83 -13.92 -15.44
C ILE A 161 -11.29 -13.48 -15.46
N ASP A 162 -12.17 -14.27 -14.84
CA ASP A 162 -13.58 -13.93 -14.71
C ASP A 162 -13.77 -12.61 -13.94
N VAL A 163 -14.30 -11.60 -14.64
CA VAL A 163 -14.58 -10.27 -14.09
C VAL A 163 -15.86 -10.34 -13.25
N GLY A 164 -15.72 -10.83 -12.01
CA GLY A 164 -16.84 -10.96 -11.05
C GLY A 164 -16.55 -11.90 -9.88
N ASP A 165 -15.71 -12.92 -10.07
CA ASP A 165 -15.49 -13.96 -9.06
C ASP A 165 -14.59 -13.50 -7.90
N ILE A 166 -13.74 -12.51 -8.13
CA ILE A 166 -12.86 -11.95 -7.08
C ILE A 166 -13.63 -10.97 -6.16
N SER A 167 -14.76 -10.41 -6.62
CA SER A 167 -15.55 -9.45 -5.83
C SER A 167 -16.33 -10.08 -4.67
N ASP A 168 -16.73 -11.35 -4.79
CA ASP A 168 -17.75 -11.97 -3.92
C ASP A 168 -17.22 -13.01 -2.92
N TYR A 169 -15.95 -13.36 -2.94
CA TYR A 169 -15.36 -14.32 -1.98
C TYR A 169 -15.16 -13.74 -0.56
N SER A 170 -15.92 -12.71 -0.17
CA SER A 170 -15.80 -12.06 1.14
C SER A 170 -17.00 -12.27 2.07
N ASN A 171 -17.92 -13.18 1.75
CA ASN A 171 -19.21 -13.25 2.43
C ASN A 171 -19.60 -14.63 2.99
N LYS A 172 -18.69 -15.35 3.66
CA LYS A 172 -19.07 -16.42 4.62
C LYS A 172 -17.91 -16.79 5.56
N GLY A 173 -18.17 -16.65 6.86
CA GLY A 173 -17.56 -17.47 7.89
C GLY A 173 -16.24 -16.95 8.47
N THR A 174 -16.27 -16.69 9.78
CA THR A 174 -15.15 -16.77 10.70
C THR A 174 -14.14 -17.85 10.28
N HIS A 175 -12.89 -17.44 10.10
CA HIS A 175 -11.78 -18.12 9.38
C HIS A 175 -11.70 -17.73 7.89
N THR A 176 -11.38 -16.46 7.62
CA THR A 176 -11.12 -15.93 6.28
C THR A 176 -9.83 -16.55 5.72
N THR A 177 -9.96 -17.56 4.85
CA THR A 177 -8.85 -18.06 4.03
C THR A 177 -8.61 -17.06 2.91
N THR A 178 -7.76 -16.07 3.17
CA THR A 178 -7.35 -15.04 2.21
C THR A 178 -6.56 -15.70 1.06
N GLN A 179 -7.26 -16.22 0.05
CA GLN A 179 -6.60 -16.82 -1.11
C GLN A 179 -5.98 -15.72 -1.97
N VAL A 180 -4.67 -15.80 -2.12
CA VAL A 180 -3.87 -14.99 -3.03
C VAL A 180 -3.83 -15.70 -4.37
N THR A 181 -4.10 -14.98 -5.46
CA THR A 181 -4.01 -15.53 -6.80
C THR A 181 -2.75 -15.02 -7.49
N LYS A 182 -1.98 -15.93 -8.09
CA LYS A 182 -0.73 -15.60 -8.79
C LYS A 182 -0.87 -15.89 -10.27
N PHE A 183 -0.39 -14.97 -11.09
CA PHE A 183 -0.40 -15.05 -12.54
C PHE A 183 1.03 -14.89 -13.04
N LYS A 184 1.59 -15.94 -13.65
CA LYS A 184 2.91 -15.89 -14.26
C LYS A 184 2.75 -15.49 -15.72
N LEU A 185 3.30 -14.33 -16.09
CA LEU A 185 3.21 -13.80 -17.45
C LEU A 185 4.38 -14.32 -18.30
N ASP A 186 5.56 -14.38 -17.70
CA ASP A 186 6.77 -14.97 -18.28
C ASP A 186 7.71 -15.42 -17.15
N ASP A 187 8.93 -15.87 -17.47
CA ASP A 187 9.88 -16.37 -16.46
C ASP A 187 10.31 -15.35 -15.42
N ASN A 188 10.22 -14.06 -15.73
CA ASN A 188 10.67 -12.97 -14.86
C ASN A 188 9.53 -12.04 -14.41
N THR A 189 8.31 -12.25 -14.87
CA THR A 189 7.14 -11.41 -14.58
C THR A 189 6.04 -12.20 -13.88
N GLU A 190 5.72 -11.81 -12.64
CA GLU A 190 4.64 -12.41 -11.84
C GLU A 190 3.72 -11.30 -11.33
N LEU A 191 2.41 -11.45 -11.56
CA LEU A 191 1.39 -10.58 -10.99
C LEU A 191 0.67 -11.34 -9.88
N VAL A 192 0.48 -10.69 -8.75
CA VAL A 192 -0.14 -11.30 -7.58
C VAL A 192 -1.31 -10.47 -7.12
N ASP A 193 -2.53 -10.99 -7.26
CA ASP A 193 -3.73 -10.29 -6.80
C ASP A 193 -3.92 -10.56 -5.31
N LEU A 194 -3.82 -9.50 -4.52
CA LEU A 194 -4.16 -9.53 -3.11
C LEU A 194 -5.68 -9.33 -2.99
N PRO A 195 -6.42 -10.26 -2.37
CA PRO A 195 -7.86 -10.15 -2.24
C PRO A 195 -8.23 -8.84 -1.55
N GLY A 196 -9.36 -8.25 -1.98
CA GLY A 196 -9.73 -6.86 -1.68
C GLY A 196 -9.45 -6.46 -0.23
N MET A 197 -8.41 -5.64 -0.04
CA MET A 197 -7.98 -5.16 1.28
C MET A 197 -8.96 -4.10 1.77
N LYS A 198 -10.09 -4.54 2.34
CA LYS A 198 -11.12 -3.64 2.90
C LYS A 198 -10.60 -2.87 4.11
N LYS A 199 -9.68 -3.47 4.87
CA LYS A 199 -8.96 -2.87 5.97
C LYS A 199 -7.52 -3.37 5.96
N VAL A 200 -6.58 -2.43 5.94
CA VAL A 200 -5.16 -2.70 6.21
C VAL A 200 -4.98 -2.46 7.70
N ASP A 201 -4.90 -3.54 8.48
CA ASP A 201 -4.65 -3.44 9.90
C ASP A 201 -3.15 -3.49 10.14
N PHE A 202 -2.64 -2.49 10.85
CA PHE A 202 -1.25 -2.41 11.24
C PHE A 202 -1.11 -3.04 12.62
N ILE A 203 -0.34 -4.12 12.69
CA ILE A 203 -0.04 -4.80 13.95
C ILE A 203 1.36 -4.35 14.38
N ASP A 204 1.53 -4.02 15.66
CA ASP A 204 2.82 -3.72 16.28
C ASP A 204 3.52 -2.43 15.80
N ILE A 205 2.77 -1.44 15.29
CA ILE A 205 3.29 -0.08 15.03
C ILE A 205 3.01 0.83 16.22
N HIS A 206 4.06 1.46 16.75
CA HIS A 206 3.91 2.47 17.79
C HIS A 206 3.48 3.82 17.19
N LYS A 207 2.63 4.58 17.89
CA LYS A 207 2.18 5.90 17.40
C LYS A 207 3.33 6.85 17.07
N ASP A 208 4.42 6.78 17.83
CA ASP A 208 5.61 7.61 17.61
C ASP A 208 6.34 7.32 16.29
N GLU A 209 6.11 6.14 15.71
CA GLU A 209 6.69 5.74 14.42
C GLU A 209 5.84 6.26 13.25
N ALA A 210 4.58 6.63 13.48
CA ALA A 210 3.62 6.96 12.43
C ALA A 210 4.09 8.12 11.55
N ARG A 211 4.77 9.11 12.14
CA ARG A 211 5.30 10.30 11.46
C ARG A 211 6.32 9.98 10.37
N PHE A 212 7.02 8.85 10.46
CA PHE A 212 8.06 8.47 9.50
C PHE A 212 7.50 7.83 8.22
N TYR A 213 6.26 7.36 8.25
CA TYR A 213 5.63 6.68 7.09
C TYR A 213 4.87 7.63 6.15
N PHE A 214 4.90 8.93 6.44
CA PHE A 214 4.48 10.00 5.54
C PHE A 214 5.73 10.76 5.15
N SER A 215 6.37 10.30 4.06
CA SER A 215 7.71 10.72 3.66
C SER A 215 7.84 12.23 3.54
N GLU A 216 6.80 12.89 3.03
CA GLU A 216 6.77 14.35 2.84
C GLU A 216 6.81 15.15 4.14
N PHE A 217 6.55 14.54 5.31
CA PHE A 217 6.65 15.23 6.59
C PHE A 217 8.10 15.42 7.02
N ASN A 218 9.00 14.54 6.59
CA ASN A 218 10.40 14.59 6.99
C ASN A 218 11.08 15.90 6.56
N ASP A 219 10.69 16.44 5.40
CA ASP A 219 11.21 17.70 4.86
C ASP A 219 10.90 18.92 5.76
N PHE A 220 9.85 18.83 6.58
CA PHE A 220 9.41 19.91 7.47
C PHE A 220 9.63 19.59 8.95
N ALA A 221 9.77 18.31 9.31
CA ALA A 221 9.84 17.87 10.70
C ALA A 221 11.05 18.45 11.45
N GLU A 222 12.15 18.74 10.75
CA GLU A 222 13.34 19.37 11.34
C GLU A 222 13.09 20.80 11.84
N GLU A 223 12.10 21.50 11.28
CA GLU A 223 11.72 22.86 11.67
C GLU A 223 10.69 22.90 12.80
N CYS A 224 10.22 21.74 13.28
CA CYS A 224 9.35 21.68 14.45
C CYS A 224 10.07 22.19 15.69
N LYS A 225 9.32 22.90 16.56
CA LYS A 225 9.86 23.35 17.86
C LYS A 225 10.34 22.19 18.75
N PHE A 226 9.70 21.02 18.63
CA PHE A 226 9.94 19.85 19.47
C PHE A 226 10.48 18.69 18.62
N ASN A 227 11.57 18.06 19.06
CA ASN A 227 12.23 16.95 18.34
C ASN A 227 11.35 15.68 18.28
N ASP A 228 10.48 15.51 19.26
CA ASP A 228 9.52 14.40 19.39
C ASP A 228 8.12 14.79 18.91
N CYS A 229 7.98 15.87 18.14
CA CYS A 229 6.71 16.28 17.57
C CYS A 229 6.08 15.15 16.75
N LEU A 230 4.84 14.78 17.11
CA LEU A 230 3.99 13.84 16.39
C LEU A 230 3.03 14.54 15.44
N HIS A 231 3.12 15.86 15.32
CA HIS A 231 2.27 16.65 14.43
C HIS A 231 0.77 16.46 14.69
N LEU A 232 0.36 16.23 15.94
CA LEU A 232 -1.03 16.09 16.34
C LEU A 232 -1.50 17.38 17.02
N THR A 233 -1.24 17.52 18.32
CA THR A 233 -1.70 18.63 19.16
C THR A 233 -0.60 19.66 19.44
N GLU A 234 0.65 19.39 19.05
CA GLU A 234 1.80 20.20 19.39
C GLU A 234 1.71 21.61 18.81
N HIS A 235 2.10 22.61 19.60
CA HIS A 235 2.20 24.00 19.15
C HIS A 235 3.48 24.24 18.34
N LYS A 236 3.45 25.17 17.37
CA LYS A 236 4.60 25.50 16.50
C LYS A 236 5.15 24.27 15.76
N CYS A 237 4.25 23.56 15.10
CA CYS A 237 4.55 22.39 14.28
C CYS A 237 4.72 22.82 12.82
N ALA A 238 5.91 22.64 12.26
CA ALA A 238 6.21 23.03 10.89
C ALA A 238 5.39 22.22 9.86
N VAL A 239 5.14 20.93 10.11
CA VAL A 239 4.24 20.11 9.28
C VAL A 239 2.83 20.71 9.22
N LYS A 240 2.27 21.19 10.33
CA LYS A 240 0.95 21.84 10.33
C LYS A 240 0.98 23.18 9.57
N ASN A 241 2.05 23.95 9.71
CA ASN A 241 2.23 25.17 8.93
C ASN A 241 2.31 24.87 7.43
N ALA A 242 3.02 23.80 7.04
CA ALA A 242 3.15 23.36 5.65
C ALA A 242 1.81 22.85 5.07
N VAL A 243 0.93 22.31 5.92
CA VAL A 243 -0.46 22.01 5.53
C VAL A 243 -1.25 23.30 5.31
N GLU A 244 -1.12 24.29 6.19
CA GLU A 244 -1.81 25.59 6.09
C GLU A 244 -1.34 26.40 4.87
N SER A 245 -0.07 26.29 4.48
CA SER A 245 0.52 26.94 3.29
C SER A 245 0.22 26.22 1.97
N GLY A 246 -0.31 24.99 2.02
CA GLY A 246 -0.57 24.14 0.85
C GLY A 246 0.66 23.41 0.32
N GLU A 247 1.77 23.42 1.05
CA GLU A 247 2.96 22.64 0.70
C GLU A 247 2.72 21.13 0.91
N ILE A 248 2.01 20.77 1.97
CA ILE A 248 1.46 19.42 2.22
C ILE A 248 -0.04 19.45 1.93
N ALA A 249 -0.52 18.50 1.13
CA ALA A 249 -1.94 18.40 0.82
C ALA A 249 -2.77 18.08 2.09
N GLU A 250 -3.85 18.83 2.33
CA GLU A 250 -4.70 18.64 3.52
C GLU A 250 -5.25 17.20 3.62
N MET A 251 -5.56 16.58 2.48
CA MET A 251 -6.00 15.18 2.41
C MET A 251 -4.97 14.19 2.97
N ARG A 252 -3.68 14.44 2.74
CA ARG A 252 -2.59 13.59 3.25
C ARG A 252 -2.47 13.71 4.76
N TYR A 253 -2.57 14.92 5.28
CA TYR A 253 -2.59 15.15 6.73
C TYR A 253 -3.83 14.55 7.41
N LYS A 254 -5.02 14.64 6.80
CA LYS A 254 -6.23 13.94 7.29
C LYS A 254 -6.04 12.42 7.34
N SER A 255 -5.41 11.84 6.32
CA SER A 255 -5.06 10.42 6.31
C SER A 255 -4.06 10.06 7.39
N TYR A 256 -3.07 10.91 7.66
CA TYR A 256 -2.14 10.74 8.78
C TYR A 256 -2.86 10.69 10.13
N LEU A 257 -3.75 11.65 10.41
CA LEU A 257 -4.52 11.65 11.65
C LEU A 257 -5.36 10.38 11.82
N THR A 258 -6.05 9.97 10.76
CA THR A 258 -6.86 8.75 10.74
C THR A 258 -6.01 7.49 10.94
N PHE A 259 -4.80 7.48 10.37
CA PHE A 259 -3.84 6.40 10.56
C PHE A 259 -3.39 6.32 12.02
N VAL A 260 -2.96 7.44 12.61
CA VAL A 260 -2.54 7.50 14.03
C VAL A 260 -3.66 7.09 14.98
N GLU A 261 -4.89 7.54 14.73
CA GLU A 261 -6.06 7.10 15.51
C GLU A 261 -6.26 5.58 15.43
N SER A 262 -6.07 4.98 14.26
CA SER A 262 -6.22 3.53 14.08
C SER A 262 -5.17 2.66 14.79
N LEU A 263 -4.08 3.26 15.27
CA LEU A 263 -3.03 2.59 16.05
C LEU A 263 -3.35 2.49 17.56
N GLY A 264 -4.50 3.01 18.02
CA GLY A 264 -4.92 3.05 19.42
C GLY A 264 -6.24 2.35 19.70
#